data_AF-A0A9P0LR09-F1
#
_entry.id   AF-A0A9P0LR09-F1
#
_cell.length_a   1.000
_cell.length_b   1.000
_cell.length_c   1.000
_cell.angle_alpha   90.00
_cell.angle_beta   90.00
_cell.angle_gamma   90.00
#
_symmetry.space_group_name_H-M   'P 1'
#
loop_
_entity.id
_entity.type
_entity.pdbx_description
1 polymer ?
#
loop_
_entity_poly.entity_id
_entity_poly.type
_entity_poly.pdbx_seq_one_letter_code
_entity_poly.pdbx_strand_id
1 'polypeptide(L)'
;MLYEEVVLLVSHINFLTHGLRKVFTEREVKKRSRMLERCAEYHSHIIRIALEVNELHKNITGHMVLAWAVSIGCIINQFMSMSVSIADELYCIPWYLGTIEEQKTVMFMIMRAQIPLTLSAKPFGNYKYSLYVTVVKTAYSYATMLQNKT
;
A
#
# COMPACT_ATOMS: atom_id res chain seq x y z
N MET A 1 -6.75 0.68 -5.92
CA MET A 1 -6.34 0.56 -7.34
C MET A 1 -6.15 -0.91 -7.69
N LEU A 2 -5.11 -1.59 -7.16
CA LEU A 2 -4.90 -3.04 -7.34
C LEU A 2 -6.12 -3.94 -7.06
N TYR A 3 -6.83 -3.69 -5.95
CA TYR A 3 -8.01 -4.48 -5.59
C TYR A 3 -9.15 -4.36 -6.60
N GLU A 4 -9.46 -3.14 -7.04
CA GLU A 4 -10.54 -2.86 -8.00
C GLU A 4 -10.27 -3.50 -9.37
N GLU A 5 -9.04 -3.40 -9.87
CA GLU A 5 -8.61 -4.01 -11.14
C GLU A 5 -8.76 -5.53 -11.12
N VAL A 6 -8.32 -6.17 -10.03
CA VAL A 6 -8.44 -7.62 -9.85
C VAL A 6 -9.91 -8.05 -9.75
N VAL A 7 -10.73 -7.34 -8.98
CA VAL A 7 -12.16 -7.64 -8.82
C VAL A 7 -12.90 -7.52 -10.16
N LEU A 8 -12.60 -6.48 -10.95
CA LEU A 8 -13.18 -6.30 -12.28
C LEU A 8 -12.86 -7.48 -13.22
N LEU A 9 -11.59 -7.88 -13.29
CA LEU A 9 -11.15 -9.01 -14.13
C LEU A 9 -11.77 -10.33 -13.68
N VAL A 10 -11.80 -10.58 -12.36
CA VAL A 10 -12.42 -11.78 -11.78
C VAL A 10 -13.92 -11.83 -12.10
N SER A 11 -14.61 -10.70 -12.04
CA SER A 11 -16.03 -10.61 -12.40
C SER A 11 -16.27 -11.01 -13.86
N HIS A 12 -15.48 -10.48 -14.80
CA HIS A 12 -15.59 -10.83 -16.21
C HIS A 12 -15.25 -12.31 -16.49
N ILE A 13 -14.25 -12.87 -15.80
CA ILE A 13 -13.89 -14.30 -15.91
C ILE A 13 -15.03 -15.19 -15.42
N ASN A 14 -15.66 -14.82 -14.30
CA ASN A 14 -16.80 -15.55 -13.75
C ASN A 14 -18.00 -15.50 -14.70
N PHE A 15 -18.28 -14.33 -15.29
CA PHE A 15 -19.34 -14.18 -16.29
C PHE A 15 -19.09 -15.05 -17.53
N LEU A 16 -17.86 -15.06 -18.07
CA LEU A 16 -17.48 -15.93 -19.19
C LEU A 16 -17.67 -17.41 -18.83
N THR A 17 -17.23 -17.81 -17.63
CA THR A 17 -17.34 -19.19 -17.15
C THR A 17 -18.80 -19.62 -17.02
N HIS A 18 -19.67 -18.73 -16.54
CA HIS A 18 -21.11 -18.98 -16.49
C HIS A 18 -21.71 -19.12 -17.90
N GLY A 19 -21.32 -18.24 -18.84
CA GLY A 19 -21.71 -18.32 -20.25
C GLY A 19 -21.33 -19.65 -20.89
N LEU A 20 -20.09 -20.12 -20.66
CA LEU A 20 -19.60 -21.40 -21.15
C LEU A 20 -20.40 -22.58 -20.58
N ARG A 21 -20.71 -22.58 -19.28
CA ARG A 21 -21.57 -23.64 -18.71
C ARG A 21 -22.94 -23.70 -19.38
N LYS A 22 -23.53 -22.53 -19.67
CA LYS A 22 -24.83 -22.44 -20.35
C LYS A 22 -24.77 -22.99 -21.78
N VAL A 23 -23.67 -22.78 -22.50
CA VAL A 23 -23.43 -23.36 -23.84
C VAL A 23 -23.53 -24.89 -23.81
N PHE A 24 -22.87 -25.54 -22.85
CA PHE A 24 -22.83 -27.00 -22.76
C PHE A 24 -24.16 -27.62 -22.30
N THR A 25 -25.07 -26.80 -21.77
CA THR A 25 -26.43 -27.23 -21.40
C THR A 25 -27.41 -27.14 -22.59
N GLU A 26 -27.06 -26.40 -23.65
CA GLU A 26 -27.91 -26.19 -24.82
C GLU A 26 -27.87 -27.40 -25.78
N ARG A 27 -29.03 -27.97 -26.08
CA ARG A 27 -29.16 -29.17 -26.93
C ARG A 27 -29.18 -28.84 -28.43
N GLU A 28 -29.62 -27.63 -28.80
CA GLU A 28 -29.67 -27.23 -30.20
C GLU A 28 -28.29 -26.85 -30.76
N VAL A 29 -27.81 -27.62 -31.75
CA VAL A 29 -26.47 -27.46 -32.33
C VAL A 29 -26.23 -26.06 -32.92
N LYS A 30 -27.18 -25.51 -33.68
CA LYS A 30 -27.07 -24.17 -34.28
C LYS A 30 -26.99 -23.09 -33.21
N LYS A 31 -27.77 -23.21 -32.14
CA LYS A 31 -27.79 -22.26 -31.03
C LYS A 31 -26.51 -22.35 -30.20
N ARG A 32 -26.05 -23.56 -29.92
CA ARG A 32 -24.78 -23.84 -29.26
C ARG A 32 -23.58 -23.24 -30.00
N SER A 33 -23.53 -23.39 -31.33
CA SER A 33 -22.46 -22.81 -32.17
C SER A 33 -22.40 -21.29 -32.04
N ARG A 34 -23.55 -20.60 -32.16
CA ARG A 34 -23.62 -19.14 -32.00
C ARG A 34 -23.23 -18.66 -30.60
N MET A 35 -23.57 -19.43 -29.58
CA MET A 35 -23.18 -19.10 -28.20
C MET A 35 -21.68 -19.30 -27.97
N LEU A 36 -21.06 -20.29 -28.60
CA LEU A 36 -19.60 -20.49 -28.57
C LEU A 36 -18.86 -19.34 -29.24
N GLU A 37 -19.29 -18.91 -30.43
CA GLU A 37 -18.72 -17.73 -31.11
C GLU A 37 -18.77 -16.50 -30.19
N ARG A 38 -19.92 -16.22 -29.59
CA ARG A 38 -20.06 -15.10 -28.65
C ARG A 38 -19.15 -15.23 -27.42
N CYS A 39 -18.98 -16.44 -26.88
CA CYS A 39 -18.05 -16.66 -25.76
C CYS A 39 -16.59 -16.44 -26.18
N ALA A 40 -16.22 -16.85 -27.40
CA ALA A 40 -14.87 -16.65 -27.94
C ALA A 40 -14.57 -15.16 -28.21
N GLU A 41 -15.53 -14.43 -28.77
CA GLU A 41 -15.45 -12.97 -28.94
C GLU A 41 -15.32 -12.27 -27.58
N TYR A 42 -16.14 -12.65 -26.60
CA TYR A 42 -16.09 -12.07 -25.25
C TYR A 42 -14.78 -12.41 -24.53
N HIS A 43 -14.24 -13.62 -24.69
CA HIS A 43 -12.93 -13.98 -24.15
C HIS A 43 -11.81 -13.11 -24.74
N SER A 44 -11.84 -12.88 -26.05
CA SER A 44 -10.89 -11.99 -26.73
C SER A 44 -10.97 -10.55 -26.20
N HIS A 45 -12.19 -10.08 -25.90
CA HIS A 45 -12.41 -8.79 -25.26
C HIS A 45 -11.84 -8.73 -23.83
N ILE A 46 -12.01 -9.79 -23.02
CA ILE A 46 -11.41 -9.88 -21.68
C ILE A 46 -9.88 -9.82 -21.76
N ILE A 47 -9.26 -10.54 -22.70
CA ILE A 47 -7.81 -10.50 -22.89
C ILE A 47 -7.34 -9.08 -23.19
N ARG A 48 -8.04 -8.37 -24.09
CA ARG A 48 -7.71 -6.97 -24.39
C ARG A 48 -7.78 -6.08 -23.14
N ILE A 49 -8.87 -6.17 -22.37
CA ILE A 49 -9.02 -5.40 -21.12
C ILE A 49 -7.89 -5.75 -20.14
N ALA A 50 -7.56 -7.03 -19.98
CA ALA A 50 -6.49 -7.45 -19.09
C ALA A 50 -5.12 -6.89 -19.49
N LEU A 51 -4.83 -6.82 -20.80
CA LEU A 51 -3.61 -6.22 -21.31
C LEU A 51 -3.56 -4.70 -21.07
N GLU A 52 -4.66 -3.98 -21.34
CA GLU A 52 -4.75 -2.53 -21.09
C GLU A 52 -4.56 -2.20 -19.60
N VAL A 53 -5.22 -2.95 -18.72
CA VAL A 53 -5.06 -2.83 -17.26
C VAL A 53 -3.61 -3.11 -16.85
N ASN A 54 -2.99 -4.15 -17.40
CA ASN A 54 -1.61 -4.51 -17.07
C ASN A 54 -0.60 -3.43 -17.51
N GLU A 55 -0.76 -2.85 -18.70
CA GLU A 55 0.11 -1.75 -19.14
C GLU A 55 -0.09 -0.48 -18.31
N LEU A 56 -1.34 -0.15 -17.98
CA LEU A 56 -1.63 0.94 -17.05
C LEU A 56 -0.97 0.71 -15.69
N HIS A 57 -1.10 -0.50 -15.18
CA HIS A 57 -0.54 -0.91 -13.90
C HIS A 57 0.99 -0.77 -13.89
N LYS A 58 1.68 -1.29 -14.91
CA LYS A 58 3.14 -1.16 -15.04
C LYS A 58 3.60 0.30 -15.01
N ASN A 59 2.87 1.19 -15.68
CA ASN A 59 3.25 2.60 -15.77
C ASN A 59 3.07 3.34 -14.43
N ILE A 60 2.03 2.99 -13.66
CA ILE A 60 1.69 3.70 -12.41
C ILE A 60 2.43 3.15 -11.19
N THR A 61 2.74 1.84 -11.16
CA THR A 61 3.24 1.16 -9.95
C THR A 61 4.51 1.78 -9.37
N GLY A 62 5.46 2.22 -10.22
CA GLY A 62 6.66 2.89 -9.75
C GLY A 62 6.36 4.19 -8.99
N HIS A 63 5.50 5.04 -9.55
CA HIS A 63 5.08 6.29 -8.91
C HIS A 63 4.27 6.03 -7.64
N MET A 64 3.40 5.01 -7.64
CA MET A 64 2.61 4.65 -6.47
C MET A 64 3.50 4.22 -5.30
N VAL A 65 4.50 3.37 -5.54
CA VAL A 65 5.43 2.90 -4.49
C VAL A 65 6.25 4.06 -3.92
N LEU A 66 6.73 4.98 -4.76
CA LEU A 66 7.47 6.16 -4.30
C LEU A 66 6.61 7.08 -3.45
N ALA A 67 5.39 7.39 -3.90
CA ALA A 67 4.45 8.21 -3.14
C ALA A 67 4.14 7.58 -1.77
N TRP A 68 3.87 6.27 -1.74
CA TRP A 68 3.65 5.52 -0.50
C TRP A 68 4.85 5.57 0.44
N ALA A 69 6.07 5.37 -0.07
CA ALA A 69 7.28 5.42 0.73
C ALA A 69 7.51 6.79 1.38
N VAL A 70 7.26 7.88 0.62
CA VAL A 70 7.34 9.26 1.12
C VAL A 70 6.30 9.48 2.23
N SER A 71 5.03 9.11 1.99
CA SER A 71 3.95 9.27 2.97
C SER A 71 4.25 8.54 4.27
N ILE A 72 4.69 7.28 4.19
CA ILE A 72 5.08 6.50 5.37
C ILE A 72 6.23 7.19 6.12
N GLY A 73 7.26 7.67 5.40
CA GLY A 73 8.37 8.42 6.00
C GLY A 73 7.90 9.66 6.76
N CYS A 74 7.00 10.45 6.17
CA CYS A 74 6.43 11.64 6.80
C CYS A 74 5.62 11.30 8.06
N ILE A 75 4.75 10.29 7.99
CA ILE A 75 3.92 9.85 9.13
C ILE A 75 4.80 9.42 10.30
N ILE A 76 5.83 8.62 10.02
CA ILE A 76 6.74 8.14 11.07
C ILE A 76 7.52 9.31 11.67
N ASN A 77 8.00 10.25 10.85
CA ASN A 77 8.70 11.42 11.36
C ASN A 77 7.80 12.29 12.25
N GLN A 78 6.53 12.48 11.85
CA GLN A 78 5.55 13.21 12.64
C GLN A 78 5.27 12.50 13.97
N PHE A 79 5.10 11.18 13.95
CA PHE A 79 4.91 10.37 15.16
C PHE A 79 6.09 10.49 16.13
N MET A 80 7.33 10.40 15.62
CA MET A 80 8.54 10.59 16.42
C MET A 80 8.58 11.99 17.06
N SER A 81 8.28 13.03 16.28
CA SER A 81 8.25 14.41 16.77
C SER A 81 7.20 14.60 17.86
N MET A 82 6.00 14.07 17.65
CA MET A 82 4.90 14.17 18.61
C MET A 82 5.20 13.40 19.90
N SER A 83 5.97 12.31 19.82
CA SER A 83 6.36 11.55 21.01
C SER A 83 7.27 12.36 21.96
N VAL A 84 8.11 13.24 21.40
CA VAL A 84 9.00 14.10 22.19
C VAL A 84 8.27 15.32 22.71
N SER A 85 7.35 15.90 21.91
CA SER A 85 6.58 17.08 22.32
C SER A 85 5.67 16.83 23.54
N ILE A 86 5.38 15.57 23.87
CA ILE A 86 4.70 15.20 25.12
C ILE A 86 5.44 15.76 26.34
N ALA A 87 6.78 15.82 26.31
CA ALA A 87 7.55 16.39 27.41
C ALA A 87 7.24 17.88 27.61
N ASP A 88 7.12 18.64 26.51
CA ASP A 88 6.83 20.07 26.54
C ASP A 88 5.42 20.35 27.06
N GLU A 89 4.44 19.56 26.60
CA GLU A 89 3.06 19.62 27.09
C GLU A 89 2.96 19.30 28.58
N LEU A 90 3.65 18.24 29.03
CA LEU A 90 3.70 17.87 30.45
C LEU A 90 4.44 18.89 31.31
N TYR A 91 5.37 19.66 30.74
CA TYR A 91 6.03 20.74 31.47
C TYR A 91 5.11 21.95 31.66
N CYS A 92 4.22 22.21 30.70
CA CYS A 92 3.31 23.36 30.70
C CYS A 92 2.08 23.18 31.60
N ILE A 93 1.72 21.95 31.96
CA ILE A 93 0.64 21.71 32.94
C ILE A 93 1.03 22.19 34.34
N PRO A 94 0.09 22.63 35.19
CA PRO A 94 0.38 23.08 36.55
C PRO A 94 0.61 21.88 37.51
N TRP A 95 1.55 20.99 37.16
CA TRP A 95 1.85 19.76 37.90
C TRP A 95 2.29 20.02 39.34
N TYR A 96 2.88 21.19 39.61
CA TYR A 96 3.31 21.62 40.95
C TYR A 96 2.15 21.87 41.93
N LEU A 97 0.91 21.97 41.46
CA LEU A 97 -0.29 22.06 42.31
C LEU A 97 -0.80 20.70 42.78
N GLY A 98 -0.33 19.60 42.18
CA GLY A 98 -0.72 18.24 42.56
C GLY A 98 -0.04 17.76 43.85
N THR A 99 -0.46 16.58 44.32
CA THR A 99 0.21 15.85 45.41
C THR A 99 1.64 15.47 45.04
N ILE A 100 2.47 15.16 46.03
CA ILE A 100 3.87 14.74 45.82
C ILE A 100 3.96 13.49 44.93
N GLU A 101 2.97 12.59 44.98
CA GLU A 101 2.91 11.40 44.14
C GLU A 101 2.63 11.74 42.67
N GLU A 102 1.67 12.64 42.42
CA GLU A 102 1.35 13.14 41.08
C GLU A 102 2.52 13.90 40.46
N GLN A 103 3.19 14.77 41.24
CA GLN A 103 4.38 15.50 40.80
C GLN A 103 5.50 14.57 40.36
N LYS A 104 5.80 13.53 41.16
CA LYS A 104 6.81 12.52 40.81
C LYS A 104 6.42 11.77 39.55
N THR A 105 5.14 11.43 39.39
CA THR A 105 4.62 10.73 38.22
C THR A 105 4.83 11.56 36.94
N VAL A 106 4.44 12.83 36.96
CA VAL A 106 4.65 13.75 35.83
C VAL A 106 6.15 13.90 35.53
N MET A 107 6.99 14.00 36.56
CA MET A 107 8.44 14.11 36.36
C MET A 107 9.03 12.85 35.69
N PHE A 108 8.58 11.65 36.06
CA PHE A 108 8.96 10.41 35.36
C PHE A 108 8.47 10.38 33.91
N MET A 109 7.25 10.87 33.64
CA MET A 109 6.72 10.95 32.28
C MET A 109 7.54 11.91 31.41
N ILE A 110 7.89 13.09 31.92
CA ILE A 110 8.78 14.05 31.23
C ILE A 110 10.14 13.40 30.94
N MET A 111 10.77 12.74 31.92
CA MET A 111 12.05 12.05 31.71
C MET A 111 11.97 10.98 30.62
N ARG A 112 10.85 10.24 30.54
CA ARG A 112 10.67 9.19 29.54
C ARG A 112 10.37 9.73 28.15
N ALA A 113 9.63 10.83 28.04
CA ALA A 113 9.27 11.47 26.77
C ALA A 113 10.48 12.10 26.05
N GLN A 114 11.60 12.32 26.75
CA GLN A 114 12.87 12.72 26.11
C GLN A 114 13.45 11.63 25.18
N ILE A 115 12.97 10.38 25.28
CA ILE A 115 13.36 9.28 24.40
C ILE A 115 12.24 9.08 23.37
N PRO A 116 12.46 9.44 22.08
CA PRO A 116 11.43 9.34 21.07
C PRO A 116 10.99 7.89 20.83
N LEU A 117 9.70 7.69 20.58
CA LEU A 117 9.11 6.37 20.37
C LEU A 117 9.45 5.81 18.99
N THR A 118 10.39 4.88 18.90
CA THR A 118 10.80 4.31 17.60
C THR A 118 9.94 3.15 17.13
N LEU A 119 9.61 3.12 15.83
CA LEU A 119 9.08 1.95 15.15
C LEU A 119 10.20 1.09 14.56
N SER A 120 10.07 -0.24 14.64
CA SER A 120 11.07 -1.18 14.13
C SER A 120 10.62 -1.82 12.82
N ALA A 121 11.44 -1.68 11.78
CA ALA A 121 11.31 -2.31 10.47
C ALA A 121 12.27 -3.49 10.36
N LYS A 122 12.11 -4.55 11.17
CA LYS A 122 13.02 -5.71 11.09
C LYS A 122 12.89 -6.40 9.71
N PRO A 123 14.00 -6.82 9.07
CA PRO A 123 15.39 -6.83 9.53
C PRO A 123 16.19 -5.52 9.30
N PHE A 124 15.58 -4.51 8.68
CA PHE A 124 16.22 -3.26 8.24
C PHE A 124 16.57 -2.27 9.37
N GLY A 125 16.11 -2.52 10.60
CA GLY A 125 16.39 -1.70 11.78
C GLY A 125 15.22 -0.76 12.11
N ASN A 126 15.48 0.31 12.86
CA ASN A 126 14.42 1.25 13.23
C ASN A 126 14.16 2.24 12.10
N TYR A 127 12.90 2.67 11.97
CA TYR A 127 12.54 3.73 11.05
C TYR A 127 13.19 5.04 11.48
N LYS A 128 14.25 5.41 10.77
CA LYS A 128 15.00 6.65 10.93
C LYS A 128 15.14 7.29 9.56
N TYR A 129 15.39 8.59 9.52
CA TYR A 129 15.66 9.33 8.29
C TYR A 129 16.77 8.68 7.44
N SER A 130 17.80 8.13 8.07
CA SER A 130 18.90 7.41 7.39
C SER A 130 18.42 6.15 6.64
N LEU A 131 17.50 5.37 7.23
CA LEU A 131 16.95 4.19 6.59
C LEU A 131 16.08 4.60 5.39
N TYR A 132 15.24 5.63 5.55
CA TYR A 132 14.44 6.18 4.46
C TYR A 132 15.30 6.63 3.27
N VAL A 133 16.34 7.44 3.51
CA VAL A 133 17.25 7.90 2.46
C VAL A 133 17.98 6.73 1.78
N THR A 134 18.37 5.71 2.55
CA THR A 134 18.98 4.50 1.99
C THR A 134 18.02 3.75 1.06
N VAL A 135 16.77 3.57 1.46
CA VAL A 135 15.75 2.91 0.63
C VAL A 135 15.50 3.69 -0.67
N VAL A 136 15.36 5.02 -0.59
CA VAL A 136 15.14 5.85 -1.79
C VAL A 136 16.36 5.81 -2.72
N LYS A 137 17.58 5.94 -2.18
CA LYS A 137 18.82 5.90 -2.98
C LYS A 137 19.01 4.55 -3.65
N THR A 138 18.78 3.45 -2.94
CA THR A 138 18.91 2.10 -3.49
C THR A 138 17.86 1.86 -4.58
N ALA A 139 16.59 2.24 -4.37
CA ALA A 139 15.54 2.16 -5.39
C ALA A 139 15.89 2.96 -6.65
N TYR A 140 16.38 4.19 -6.51
CA TYR A 140 16.83 5.00 -7.64
C TYR A 140 18.02 4.39 -8.39
N SER A 141 19.00 3.86 -7.66
CA SER A 141 20.16 3.16 -8.24
C SER A 141 19.71 1.94 -9.05
N TYR A 142 18.77 1.14 -8.55
CA TYR A 142 18.22 0.00 -9.29
C TYR A 142 17.44 0.44 -10.52
N ALA A 143 16.59 1.47 -10.40
CA ALA A 143 15.81 2.00 -11.52
C ALA A 143 16.71 2.49 -12.66
N THR A 144 17.73 3.29 -12.34
CA THR A 144 18.70 3.80 -13.33
C THR A 144 19.53 2.68 -13.96
N MET A 145 19.97 1.68 -13.19
CA MET A 145 20.67 0.51 -13.74
C MET A 145 19.82 -0.29 -14.73
N LEU A 146 18.52 -0.44 -14.46
CA LEU A 146 17.60 -1.14 -15.35
C LEU A 146 17.33 -0.34 -16.63
N GLN A 147 17.14 0.97 -16.53
CA GLN A 147 16.95 1.86 -17.68
C GLN A 147 18.18 1.91 -18.59
N ASN A 148 19.39 1.82 -18.03
CA ASN A 148 20.64 1.88 -18.80
C ASN A 148 21.01 0.54 -19.47
N LYS A 149 20.22 -0.52 -19.26
CA LYS A 149 20.40 -1.86 -19.87
C LYS A 149 19.39 -2.17 -20.98
N THR A 150 18.46 -1.26 -21.24
CA THR A 150 17.54 -1.25 -22.40
C THR A 150 17.98 -0.20 -23.39
#